data_AF-A0AA43LXE7-F1
#
_entry.id   AF-A0AA43LXE7-F1
#
_cell.length_a   1.000
_cell.length_b   1.000
_cell.length_c   1.000
_cell.angle_alpha   90.00
_cell.angle_beta   90.00
_cell.angle_gamma   90.00
#
_symmetry.space_group_name_H-M   'P 1'
#
loop_
_entity.id
_entity.type
_entity.pdbx_description
1 polymer ?
#
loop_
_entity_poly.entity_id
_entity_poly.type
_entity_poly.pdbx_seq_one_letter_code
_entity_poly.pdbx_strand_id
1 'polypeptide(L)'
;MSINYAILGLLSSQSLTGYDLKKIIQDSSFMYWSGNNNQIYKALVELLKEEYVTSEVQHQESSPSKKIYTITPAGQAELKRWVLSAPEQPEARNTFLIQLAWSDQLETADILGMLDAYEQEIMSLIHLEQGREAKGQYAPGRSPREAMLWKLIQANRLSAHTSELQWIGEVRRALTNENGNGVKQMKVEVMTREGQKYLELRPSDSMLSTEQDILDLIGACMEHDVYKVLLHEAVLPEEFYNLRTGLAGTLLQKFMNYRVRGAAVIGSGQADKGRFKELLSELNKGSSFRTFGNEEEAAAWLLQND
;
A
#
# COMPACT_ATOMS: atom_id res chain seq x y z
N MET A 1 23.54 12.46 -6.28
CA MET A 1 23.15 13.73 -5.62
C MET A 1 22.16 13.50 -4.49
N SER A 2 21.10 12.69 -4.64
CA SER A 2 20.12 12.45 -3.56
C SER A 2 20.71 11.88 -2.26
N ILE A 3 21.67 10.96 -2.35
CA ILE A 3 22.20 10.27 -1.16
C ILE A 3 22.99 11.19 -0.22
N ASN A 4 23.68 12.20 -0.74
CA ASN A 4 24.43 13.17 0.09
C ASN A 4 23.44 13.96 0.95
N TYR A 5 22.30 14.37 0.39
CA TYR A 5 21.25 15.07 1.11
C TYR A 5 20.45 14.17 2.05
N ALA A 6 20.27 12.89 1.72
CA ALA A 6 19.73 11.91 2.66
C ALA A 6 20.63 11.80 3.91
N ILE A 7 21.95 11.69 3.72
CA ILE A 7 22.92 11.65 4.83
C ILE A 7 22.89 12.95 5.64
N LEU A 8 22.95 14.12 5.00
CA LEU A 8 22.85 15.40 5.70
C LEU A 8 21.53 15.55 6.48
N GLY A 9 20.42 15.12 5.89
CA GLY A 9 19.11 15.10 6.54
C GLY A 9 19.10 14.27 7.83
N LEU A 10 19.64 13.03 7.76
CA LEU A 10 19.75 12.15 8.92
C LEU A 10 20.68 12.72 10.00
N LEU A 11 21.85 13.24 9.60
CA LEU A 11 22.82 13.85 10.52
C LEU A 11 22.33 15.18 11.12
N SER A 12 21.37 15.86 10.48
CA SER A 12 20.69 17.03 11.06
C SER A 12 19.82 16.68 12.27
N SER A 13 19.40 15.42 12.38
CA SER A 13 18.61 14.97 13.53
C SER A 13 19.50 14.53 14.69
N GLN A 14 20.57 13.78 14.40
CA GLN A 14 21.50 13.28 15.40
C GLN A 14 22.80 12.82 14.75
N SER A 15 23.88 12.76 15.53
CA SER A 15 25.14 12.16 15.09
C SER A 15 24.99 10.65 14.93
N LEU A 16 25.50 10.09 13.82
CA LEU A 16 25.31 8.68 13.45
C LEU A 16 26.61 8.04 12.97
N THR A 17 26.73 6.73 13.12
CA THR A 17 27.80 5.99 12.45
C THR A 17 27.45 5.74 10.97
N GLY A 18 28.46 5.45 10.16
CA GLY A 18 28.22 5.03 8.76
C GLY A 18 27.35 3.77 8.65
N TYR A 19 27.39 2.89 9.67
CA TYR A 19 26.53 1.72 9.74
C TYR A 19 25.06 2.09 10.01
N ASP A 20 24.81 3.02 10.94
CA ASP A 20 23.44 3.45 11.26
C ASP A 20 22.81 4.17 10.06
N LEU A 21 23.56 5.05 9.39
CA LEU A 21 23.14 5.71 8.15
C LEU A 21 22.75 4.68 7.09
N LYS A 22 23.59 3.65 6.91
CA LYS A 22 23.29 2.55 5.98
C LYS A 22 22.00 1.84 6.34
N LYS A 23 21.85 1.45 7.61
CA LYS A 23 20.67 0.72 8.07
C LYS A 23 19.39 1.53 7.83
N ILE A 24 19.40 2.81 8.22
CA ILE A 24 18.24 3.71 8.05
C ILE A 24 17.89 3.89 6.57
N ILE A 25 18.88 4.14 5.71
CA ILE A 25 18.65 4.34 4.28
C ILE A 25 18.15 3.04 3.62
N GLN A 26 18.72 1.89 3.98
CA GLN A 26 18.32 0.58 3.45
C GLN A 26 16.88 0.20 3.84
N ASP A 27 16.45 0.59 5.04
CA ASP A 27 15.10 0.32 5.55
C ASP A 27 14.06 1.38 5.09
N SER A 28 14.50 2.45 4.40
CA SER A 28 13.65 3.51 3.87
C SER A 28 13.04 3.15 2.51
N SER A 29 11.82 3.62 2.26
CA SER A 29 11.09 3.43 1.01
C SER A 29 11.32 4.55 -0.03
N PHE A 30 11.90 5.67 0.40
CA PHE A 30 12.06 6.86 -0.44
C PHE A 30 13.51 7.38 -0.52
N MET A 31 14.38 7.01 0.42
CA MET A 31 15.80 7.36 0.34
C MET A 31 16.50 6.38 -0.61
N TYR A 32 16.63 6.77 -1.88
CA TYR A 32 17.22 5.91 -2.90
C TYR A 32 18.67 5.53 -2.58
N TRP A 33 18.93 4.23 -2.63
CA TRP A 33 20.26 3.64 -2.53
C TRP A 33 20.40 2.54 -3.58
N SER A 34 21.52 2.55 -4.30
CA SER A 34 21.79 1.63 -5.41
C SER A 34 22.04 0.16 -4.98
N GLY A 35 21.95 -0.16 -3.69
CA GLY A 35 22.39 -1.46 -3.16
C GLY A 35 23.91 -1.57 -2.96
N ASN A 36 24.70 -0.62 -3.47
CA ASN A 36 26.15 -0.63 -3.34
C ASN A 36 26.59 -0.04 -1.98
N ASN A 37 27.14 -0.89 -1.12
CA ASN A 37 27.66 -0.50 0.20
C ASN A 37 28.67 0.65 0.14
N ASN A 38 29.45 0.75 -0.94
CA ASN A 38 30.47 1.77 -1.09
C ASN A 38 29.88 3.16 -1.37
N GLN A 39 28.62 3.26 -1.80
CA GLN A 39 28.00 4.54 -2.16
C GLN A 39 27.89 5.47 -0.94
N ILE A 40 27.49 4.94 0.22
CA ILE A 40 27.34 5.73 1.45
C ILE A 40 28.70 6.21 1.96
N TYR A 41 29.70 5.33 1.98
CA TYR A 41 31.05 5.70 2.43
C TYR A 41 31.73 6.68 1.47
N LYS A 42 31.52 6.56 0.15
CA LYS A 42 31.98 7.55 -0.83
C LYS A 42 31.33 8.91 -0.59
N ALA A 43 30.01 8.94 -0.39
CA ALA A 43 29.29 10.16 -0.05
C ALA A 43 29.80 10.81 1.25
N LEU A 44 30.10 10.02 2.29
CA LEU A 44 30.69 10.52 3.53
C LEU A 44 32.08 11.13 3.32
N VAL A 45 32.91 10.54 2.45
CA VAL A 45 34.22 11.11 2.10
C VAL A 45 34.06 12.46 1.40
N GLU A 46 33.11 12.58 0.48
CA GLU A 46 32.78 13.86 -0.17
C GLU A 46 32.28 14.90 0.83
N LEU A 47 31.33 14.55 1.69
CA LEU A 47 30.77 15.47 2.70
C LEU A 47 31.80 15.93 3.74
N LEU A 48 32.78 15.09 4.07
CA LEU A 48 33.93 15.46 4.91
C LEU A 48 34.86 16.45 4.18
N LYS A 49 35.12 16.21 2.90
CA LYS A 49 35.99 17.07 2.07
C LYS A 49 35.39 18.46 1.89
N GLU A 50 34.07 18.57 1.77
CA GLU A 50 33.34 19.84 1.66
C GLU A 50 33.06 20.49 3.04
N GLU A 51 33.60 19.94 4.14
CA GLU A 51 33.42 20.43 5.51
C GLU A 51 31.95 20.50 5.98
N TYR A 52 31.03 19.83 5.29
CA TYR A 52 29.61 19.75 5.68
C TYR A 52 29.36 18.79 6.85
N VAL A 53 30.29 17.87 7.07
CA VAL A 53 30.25 16.89 8.15
C VAL A 53 31.62 16.81 8.81
N THR A 54 31.67 16.60 10.11
CA THR A 54 32.88 16.20 10.85
C THR A 54 32.78 14.75 11.29
N SER A 55 33.92 14.16 11.65
CA SER A 55 33.95 12.81 12.18
C SER A 55 34.87 12.66 13.37
N GLU A 56 34.42 11.92 14.37
CA GLU A 56 35.18 11.55 15.57
C GLU A 56 35.32 10.04 15.65
N VAL A 57 36.50 9.55 16.02
CA VAL A 57 36.73 8.13 16.29
C VAL A 57 36.50 7.87 17.76
N GLN A 58 35.42 7.16 18.09
CA GLN A 58 35.19 6.65 19.43
C GLN A 58 35.84 5.28 19.59
N HIS A 59 36.86 5.23 20.43
CA HIS A 59 37.49 3.98 20.87
C HIS A 59 36.59 3.28 21.89
N GLN A 60 36.36 1.98 21.68
CA GLN A 60 35.55 1.15 22.58
C GLN A 60 36.48 0.10 23.20
N GLU A 61 36.37 -0.15 24.51
CA GLU A 61 37.28 -1.05 25.23
C GLU A 61 37.17 -2.52 24.77
N SER A 62 35.99 -2.95 24.32
CA SER A 62 35.68 -4.34 23.96
C SER A 62 35.08 -4.52 22.56
N SER A 63 35.15 -3.49 21.71
CA SER A 63 34.56 -3.51 20.36
C SER A 63 35.36 -2.66 19.38
N PRO A 64 35.22 -2.88 18.05
CA PRO A 64 35.91 -2.08 17.05
C PRO A 64 35.59 -0.58 17.23
N SER A 65 36.59 0.27 17.00
CA SER A 65 36.41 1.71 17.06
C SER A 65 35.33 2.15 16.06
N LYS A 66 34.41 3.03 16.50
CA LYS A 66 33.33 3.52 15.66
C LYS A 66 33.60 4.96 15.25
N LYS A 67 33.41 5.24 13.96
CA LYS A 67 33.48 6.60 13.43
C LYS A 67 32.09 7.21 13.44
N ILE A 68 31.90 8.22 14.30
CA ILE A 68 30.66 8.97 14.43
C ILE A 68 30.77 10.22 13.57
N TYR A 69 29.73 10.47 12.78
CA TYR A 69 29.62 11.63 11.90
C TYR A 69 28.64 12.64 12.49
N THR A 70 28.97 13.92 12.39
CA THR A 70 28.16 15.02 12.91
C THR A 70 28.07 16.11 11.86
N ILE A 71 26.87 16.64 11.60
CA ILE A 71 26.70 17.74 10.65
C ILE A 71 27.32 19.04 11.18
N THR A 72 27.95 19.84 10.31
CA THR A 72 28.50 21.16 10.67
C THR A 72 27.49 22.29 10.41
N PRO A 73 27.73 23.52 10.89
CA PRO A 73 26.92 24.68 10.49
C PRO A 73 26.89 24.89 8.97
N ALA A 74 28.01 24.64 8.28
CA ALA A 74 28.07 24.69 6.81
C ALA A 74 27.17 23.62 6.18
N GLY A 75 27.20 22.39 6.70
CA GLY A 75 26.33 21.31 6.25
C GLY A 75 24.84 21.58 6.51
N GLN A 76 24.49 22.22 7.62
CA GLN A 76 23.11 22.65 7.88
C GLN A 76 22.65 23.73 6.88
N ALA A 77 23.51 24.69 6.56
CA ALA A 77 23.22 25.72 5.56
C ALA A 77 23.05 25.11 4.17
N GLU A 78 23.90 24.14 3.82
CA GLU A 78 23.82 23.36 2.58
C GLU A 78 22.50 22.58 2.47
N LEU A 79 22.15 21.83 3.52
CA LEU A 79 20.89 21.10 3.58
C LEU A 79 19.70 22.05 3.41
N LYS A 80 19.70 23.19 4.10
CA LYS A 80 18.65 24.20 3.97
C LYS A 80 18.55 24.75 2.55
N ARG A 81 19.69 25.03 1.90
CA ARG A 81 19.72 25.48 0.51
C ARG A 81 19.04 24.47 -0.42
N TRP A 82 19.36 23.19 -0.26
CA TRP A 82 18.78 22.13 -1.10
C TRP A 82 17.29 21.91 -0.84
N VAL A 83 16.85 21.93 0.42
CA VAL A 83 15.41 21.84 0.75
C VAL A 83 14.59 22.98 0.14
N LEU A 84 15.21 24.14 -0.11
CA LEU A 84 14.58 25.30 -0.76
C LEU A 84 14.76 25.30 -2.29
N SER A 85 15.48 24.33 -2.86
CA SER A 85 15.69 24.25 -4.30
C SER A 85 14.43 23.76 -5.02
N ALA A 86 14.33 24.04 -6.31
CA ALA A 86 13.21 23.58 -7.12
C ALA A 86 13.16 22.03 -7.15
N PRO A 87 11.97 21.42 -7.01
CA PRO A 87 11.84 19.99 -7.06
C PRO A 87 12.17 19.45 -8.47
N GLU A 88 12.82 18.30 -8.53
CA GLU A 88 13.07 17.57 -9.76
C GLU A 88 11.88 16.66 -10.11
N GLN A 89 11.68 16.40 -11.41
CA GLN A 89 10.70 15.40 -11.82
C GLN A 89 11.17 14.00 -11.35
N PRO A 90 10.28 13.19 -10.75
CA PRO A 90 10.62 11.81 -10.39
C PRO A 90 11.01 11.00 -11.64
N GLU A 91 12.06 10.17 -11.54
CA GLU A 91 12.36 9.19 -12.58
C GLU A 91 11.29 8.08 -12.56
N ALA A 92 10.36 8.10 -13.50
CA ALA A 92 9.36 7.05 -13.69
C ALA A 92 9.80 6.09 -14.81
N ARG A 93 10.10 4.84 -14.46
CA ARG A 93 10.38 3.76 -15.42
C ARG A 93 9.39 2.63 -15.20
N ASN A 94 8.42 2.49 -16.10
CA ASN A 94 7.45 1.40 -16.06
C ASN A 94 7.57 0.56 -17.33
N THR A 95 8.33 -0.53 -17.25
CA THR A 95 8.54 -1.45 -18.37
C THR A 95 7.24 -2.14 -18.80
N PHE A 96 6.29 -2.34 -17.87
CA PHE A 96 5.02 -2.97 -18.18
C PHE A 96 4.20 -2.16 -19.20
N LEU A 97 4.20 -0.82 -19.10
CA LEU A 97 3.54 0.04 -20.09
C LEU A 97 4.11 -0.16 -21.50
N ILE A 98 5.41 -0.44 -21.62
CA ILE A 98 6.04 -0.75 -22.90
C ILE A 98 5.57 -2.11 -23.40
N GLN A 99 5.46 -3.12 -22.53
CA GLN A 99 4.92 -4.43 -22.90
C GLN A 99 3.47 -4.33 -23.38
N LEU A 100 2.63 -3.58 -22.64
CA LEU A 100 1.23 -3.35 -22.98
C LEU A 100 1.08 -2.60 -24.31
N ALA A 101 1.96 -1.63 -24.61
CA ALA A 101 1.94 -0.92 -25.89
C ALA A 101 2.13 -1.82 -27.12
N TRP A 102 2.71 -3.01 -26.96
CA TRP A 102 2.97 -3.98 -28.04
C TRP A 102 2.17 -5.28 -27.89
N SER A 103 1.10 -5.27 -27.09
CA SER A 103 0.29 -6.46 -26.81
C SER A 103 -0.81 -6.74 -27.84
N ASP A 104 -1.02 -5.88 -28.84
CA ASP A 104 -2.06 -6.04 -29.89
C ASP A 104 -1.92 -7.36 -30.68
N GLN A 105 -0.71 -7.92 -30.73
CA GLN A 105 -0.44 -9.21 -31.35
C GLN A 105 -0.86 -10.44 -30.51
N LEU A 106 -1.37 -10.23 -29.29
CA LEU A 106 -1.73 -11.29 -28.34
C LEU A 106 -3.24 -11.46 -28.23
N GLU A 107 -3.68 -12.66 -27.87
CA GLU A 107 -5.08 -12.91 -27.54
C GLU A 107 -5.45 -12.22 -26.22
N THR A 108 -6.72 -11.83 -26.04
CA THR A 108 -7.19 -11.18 -24.80
C THR A 108 -6.82 -11.98 -23.54
N ALA A 109 -6.88 -13.31 -23.61
CA ALA A 109 -6.51 -14.18 -22.49
C ALA A 109 -5.03 -14.02 -22.08
N ASP A 110 -4.12 -13.84 -23.03
CA ASP A 110 -2.70 -13.63 -22.76
C ASP A 110 -2.45 -12.25 -22.13
N ILE A 111 -3.15 -11.21 -22.62
CA ILE A 111 -3.07 -9.86 -22.05
C ILE A 111 -3.60 -9.85 -20.61
N LEU A 112 -4.69 -10.57 -20.33
CA LEU A 112 -5.20 -10.74 -18.97
C LEU A 112 -4.19 -11.45 -18.07
N GLY A 113 -3.51 -12.49 -18.56
CA GLY A 113 -2.42 -13.16 -17.83
C GLY A 113 -1.22 -12.24 -17.55
N MET A 114 -0.89 -11.33 -18.48
CA MET A 114 0.13 -10.30 -18.25
C MET A 114 -0.30 -9.31 -17.16
N LEU A 115 -1.57 -8.88 -17.15
CA LEU A 115 -2.12 -8.01 -16.12
C LEU A 115 -2.11 -8.70 -14.75
N ASP A 116 -2.45 -10.00 -14.68
CA ASP A 116 -2.38 -10.79 -13.44
C ASP A 116 -0.96 -10.81 -12.88
N ALA A 117 0.03 -11.11 -13.72
CA ALA A 117 1.43 -11.12 -13.30
C ALA A 117 1.90 -9.75 -12.80
N TYR A 118 1.50 -8.68 -13.49
CA TYR A 118 1.84 -7.33 -13.08
C TYR A 118 1.16 -6.92 -11.76
N GLU A 119 -0.12 -7.27 -11.59
CA GLU A 119 -0.87 -7.06 -10.35
C GLU A 119 -0.19 -7.72 -9.16
N GLN A 120 0.31 -8.96 -9.31
CA GLN A 120 1.05 -9.65 -8.26
C GLN A 120 2.35 -8.92 -7.87
N GLU A 121 3.08 -8.37 -8.83
CA GLU A 121 4.29 -7.59 -8.55
C GLU A 121 3.96 -6.30 -7.77
N ILE A 122 2.90 -5.58 -8.16
CA ILE A 122 2.47 -4.38 -7.44
C ILE A 122 1.99 -4.74 -6.01
N MET A 123 1.25 -5.84 -5.85
CA MET A 123 0.85 -6.34 -4.53
C MET A 123 2.05 -6.71 -3.65
N SER A 124 3.09 -7.32 -4.22
CA SER A 124 4.34 -7.63 -3.51
C SER A 124 5.02 -6.37 -2.98
N LEU A 125 5.04 -5.28 -3.77
CA LEU A 125 5.55 -3.98 -3.33
C LEU A 125 4.71 -3.40 -2.19
N ILE A 126 3.37 -3.46 -2.28
CA ILE A 126 2.48 -3.05 -1.19
C ILE A 126 2.82 -3.81 0.08
N HIS A 127 2.89 -5.15 0.02
CA HIS A 127 3.19 -5.97 1.20
C HIS A 127 4.56 -5.63 1.80
N LEU A 128 5.57 -5.36 0.97
CA LEU A 128 6.88 -4.91 1.42
C LEU A 128 6.79 -3.59 2.19
N GLU A 129 6.07 -2.59 1.67
CA GLU A 129 5.91 -1.30 2.35
C GLU A 129 5.17 -1.44 3.68
N GLN A 130 4.11 -2.25 3.71
CA GLN A 130 3.36 -2.55 4.93
C GLN A 130 4.21 -3.28 5.96
N GLY A 131 5.03 -4.24 5.53
CA GLY A 131 5.97 -4.96 6.38
C GLY A 131 7.04 -4.04 6.98
N ARG A 132 7.45 -2.98 6.27
CA ARG A 132 8.34 -1.96 6.83
C ARG A 132 7.61 -1.08 7.86
N GLU A 133 6.38 -0.65 7.57
CA GLU A 133 5.55 0.13 8.51
C GLU A 133 5.38 -0.61 9.84
N ALA A 134 5.03 -1.91 9.78
CA ALA A 134 4.83 -2.75 10.96
C ALA A 134 6.10 -2.95 11.82
N LYS A 135 7.28 -2.90 11.22
CA LYS A 135 8.58 -3.03 11.95
C LYS A 135 8.99 -1.75 12.66
N GLY A 136 8.30 -0.63 12.43
CA GLY A 136 8.71 0.69 12.88
C GLY A 136 9.83 1.24 12.00
N GLN A 137 9.49 2.22 11.16
CA GLN A 137 10.48 2.92 10.33
C GLN A 137 11.11 4.08 11.09
N TYR A 138 12.34 4.42 10.70
CA TYR A 138 12.99 5.62 11.20
C TYR A 138 12.13 6.86 10.89
N ALA A 139 11.81 7.62 11.93
CA ALA A 139 11.25 8.95 11.83
C ALA A 139 11.86 9.83 12.94
N PRO A 140 12.45 11.00 12.63
CA PRO A 140 13.16 11.83 13.60
C PRO A 140 12.24 12.44 14.66
N GLY A 141 10.97 12.74 14.31
CA GLY A 141 9.94 13.14 15.28
C GLY A 141 10.28 14.38 16.13
N ARG A 142 11.14 15.29 15.66
CA ARG A 142 11.62 16.45 16.45
C ARG A 142 10.52 17.48 16.73
N SER A 143 9.44 17.44 15.96
CA SER A 143 8.23 18.25 16.16
C SER A 143 6.98 17.50 15.68
N PRO A 144 5.77 17.87 16.15
CA PRO A 144 4.52 17.31 15.64
C PRO A 144 4.36 17.48 14.12
N ARG A 145 4.79 18.63 13.58
CA ARG A 145 4.79 18.89 12.14
C ARG A 145 5.70 17.92 11.38
N GLU A 146 6.88 17.64 11.92
CA GLU A 146 7.79 16.67 11.30
C GLU A 146 7.21 15.26 11.33
N ALA A 147 6.66 14.82 12.46
CA ALA A 147 6.01 13.51 12.55
C ALA A 147 4.87 13.35 11.53
N MET A 148 4.03 14.38 11.37
CA MET A 148 2.98 14.42 10.35
C MET A 148 3.55 14.30 8.92
N LEU A 149 4.58 15.09 8.58
CA LEU A 149 5.17 15.06 7.24
C LEU A 149 5.76 13.68 6.91
N TRP A 150 6.46 13.05 7.87
CA TRP A 150 6.98 11.70 7.68
C TRP A 150 5.88 10.68 7.45
N LYS A 151 4.76 10.74 8.20
CA LYS A 151 3.60 9.89 7.94
C LYS A 151 3.04 10.06 6.52
N LEU A 152 2.96 11.29 6.02
CA LEU A 152 2.47 11.57 4.67
C LEU A 152 3.44 11.10 3.57
N ILE A 153 4.76 11.20 3.81
CA ILE A 153 5.77 10.65 2.89
C ILE A 153 5.60 9.14 2.76
N GLN A 154 5.37 8.43 3.87
CA GLN A 154 5.13 6.98 3.84
C GLN A 154 3.81 6.63 3.13
N ALA A 155 2.75 7.38 3.42
CA ALA A 155 1.45 7.19 2.77
C ALA A 155 1.51 7.38 1.23
N ASN A 156 2.35 8.30 0.73
CA ASN A 156 2.52 8.53 -0.70
C ASN A 156 2.93 7.26 -1.47
N ARG A 157 3.89 6.48 -0.95
CA ARG A 157 4.35 5.25 -1.62
C ARG A 157 3.24 4.21 -1.72
N LEU A 158 2.51 4.01 -0.63
CA LEU A 158 1.38 3.09 -0.62
C LEU A 158 0.29 3.56 -1.59
N SER A 159 -0.04 4.85 -1.57
CA SER A 159 -1.03 5.47 -2.46
C SER A 159 -0.67 5.31 -3.95
N ALA A 160 0.61 5.44 -4.30
CA ALA A 160 1.06 5.22 -5.68
C ALA A 160 0.82 3.77 -6.14
N HIS A 161 1.15 2.79 -5.30
CA HIS A 161 0.93 1.38 -5.63
C HIS A 161 -0.56 1.01 -5.69
N THR A 162 -1.38 1.54 -4.79
CA THR A 162 -2.84 1.32 -4.85
C THR A 162 -3.45 1.95 -6.09
N SER A 163 -2.97 3.13 -6.51
CA SER A 163 -3.40 3.77 -7.76
C SER A 163 -3.02 2.95 -8.99
N GLU A 164 -1.83 2.33 -8.99
CA GLU A 164 -1.42 1.42 -10.07
C GLU A 164 -2.35 0.19 -10.15
N LEU A 165 -2.71 -0.40 -8.99
CA LEU A 165 -3.69 -1.50 -8.95
C LEU A 165 -5.06 -1.09 -9.48
N GLN A 166 -5.50 0.14 -9.21
CA GLN A 166 -6.75 0.68 -9.78
C GLN A 166 -6.67 0.74 -11.30
N TRP A 167 -5.56 1.29 -11.83
CA TRP A 167 -5.34 1.39 -13.26
C TRP A 167 -5.31 0.00 -13.93
N ILE A 168 -4.69 -1.00 -13.32
CA ILE A 168 -4.75 -2.39 -13.80
C ILE A 168 -6.20 -2.87 -13.93
N GLY A 169 -7.04 -2.58 -12.93
CA GLY A 169 -8.47 -2.89 -12.98
C GLY A 169 -9.23 -2.14 -14.09
N GLU A 170 -8.87 -0.89 -14.38
CA GLU A 170 -9.41 -0.12 -15.51
C GLU A 170 -9.05 -0.74 -16.86
N VAL A 171 -7.79 -1.13 -17.05
CA VAL A 171 -7.34 -1.79 -18.29
C VAL A 171 -8.06 -3.13 -18.46
N ARG A 172 -8.15 -3.92 -17.40
CA ARG A 172 -8.85 -5.22 -17.40
C ARG A 172 -10.29 -5.07 -17.85
N ARG A 173 -11.01 -4.09 -17.30
CA ARG A 173 -12.38 -3.76 -17.71
C ARG A 173 -12.48 -3.37 -19.17
N ALA A 174 -11.59 -2.51 -19.64
CA ALA A 174 -11.62 -2.05 -21.02
C ALA A 174 -11.51 -3.24 -22.01
N LEU A 175 -10.57 -4.16 -21.75
CA LEU A 175 -10.35 -5.36 -22.56
C LEU A 175 -11.53 -6.33 -22.53
N THR A 176 -12.17 -6.53 -21.37
CA THR A 176 -13.35 -7.41 -21.28
C THR A 176 -14.59 -6.81 -21.94
N ASN A 177 -14.68 -5.47 -21.99
CA ASN A 177 -15.83 -4.76 -22.54
C ASN A 177 -15.79 -4.61 -24.08
N GLU A 178 -14.61 -4.69 -24.71
CA GLU A 178 -14.51 -4.81 -26.18
C GLU A 178 -15.29 -6.02 -26.72
N ASN A 179 -15.49 -7.06 -25.90
CA ASN A 179 -16.26 -8.26 -26.24
C ASN A 179 -17.79 -8.13 -26.00
N GLY A 180 -18.32 -6.93 -25.75
CA GLY A 180 -19.78 -6.66 -25.88
C GLY A 180 -20.63 -6.62 -24.60
N ASN A 181 -20.04 -6.57 -23.40
CA ASN A 181 -20.79 -6.26 -22.18
C ASN A 181 -20.44 -4.84 -21.72
N GLY A 182 -21.42 -3.94 -21.76
CA GLY A 182 -21.24 -2.55 -21.31
C GLY A 182 -20.75 -2.48 -19.87
N VAL A 183 -19.92 -1.46 -19.58
CA VAL A 183 -19.43 -1.14 -18.24
C VAL A 183 -20.63 -1.06 -17.28
N LYS A 184 -20.80 -2.06 -16.41
CA LYS A 184 -21.55 -1.85 -15.18
C LYS A 184 -20.65 -1.00 -14.29
N GLN A 185 -20.89 0.31 -14.25
CA GLN A 185 -20.44 1.08 -13.09
C GLN A 185 -21.11 0.44 -11.88
N MET A 186 -20.32 -0.15 -11.00
CA MET A 186 -20.84 -0.68 -9.75
C MET A 186 -21.41 0.51 -8.97
N LYS A 187 -22.73 0.56 -8.87
CA LYS A 187 -23.38 1.56 -8.04
C LYS A 187 -23.08 1.19 -6.60
N VAL A 188 -22.63 2.15 -5.81
CA VAL A 188 -22.44 1.97 -4.37
C VAL A 188 -23.05 3.16 -3.66
N GLU A 189 -23.69 2.91 -2.53
CA GLU A 189 -24.20 3.98 -1.69
C GLU A 189 -23.13 4.32 -0.63
N VAL A 190 -22.69 5.58 -0.59
CA VAL A 190 -21.80 6.06 0.47
C VAL A 190 -22.65 6.41 1.69
N MET A 191 -22.61 5.55 2.69
CA MET A 191 -23.33 5.73 3.94
C MET A 191 -22.47 6.46 4.96
N THR A 192 -23.10 7.32 5.77
CA THR A 192 -22.42 8.03 6.87
C THR A 192 -23.16 7.76 8.17
N ARG A 193 -22.44 7.24 9.17
CA ARG A 193 -22.98 6.97 10.52
C ARG A 193 -21.93 7.34 11.56
N GLU A 194 -22.34 8.09 12.58
CA GLU A 194 -21.44 8.57 13.66
C GLU A 194 -20.18 9.31 13.16
N GLY A 195 -20.30 10.02 12.03
CA GLY A 195 -19.19 10.77 11.41
C GLY A 195 -18.19 9.91 10.63
N GLN A 196 -18.40 8.60 10.55
CA GLN A 196 -17.61 7.68 9.74
C GLN A 196 -18.39 7.21 8.50
N LYS A 197 -17.67 6.95 7.41
CA LYS A 197 -18.25 6.51 6.14
C LYS A 197 -17.99 5.02 5.89
N TYR A 198 -18.95 4.35 5.26
CA TYR A 198 -18.80 3.02 4.69
C TYR A 198 -19.56 2.95 3.36
N LEU A 199 -19.12 2.10 2.44
CA LEU A 199 -19.86 1.78 1.23
C LEU A 199 -20.84 0.65 1.51
N GLU A 200 -22.05 0.79 1.02
CA GLU A 200 -23.07 -0.25 1.08
C GLU A 200 -23.37 -0.71 -0.34
N LEU A 201 -23.25 -2.02 -0.58
CA LEU A 201 -23.58 -2.65 -1.86
C LEU A 201 -24.91 -3.38 -1.72
N ARG A 202 -25.94 -2.89 -2.42
CA ARG A 202 -27.29 -3.46 -2.38
C ARG A 202 -27.59 -4.23 -3.68
N PRO A 203 -28.54 -5.18 -3.66
CA PRO A 203 -28.91 -5.97 -4.84
C PRO A 203 -29.43 -5.14 -6.02
N SER A 204 -29.90 -3.91 -5.79
CA SER A 204 -30.25 -2.95 -6.85
C SER A 204 -29.06 -2.49 -7.67
N ASP A 205 -27.84 -2.71 -7.17
CA ASP A 205 -26.65 -2.05 -7.67
C ASP A 205 -25.81 -2.97 -8.56
N SER A 206 -25.36 -4.12 -8.05
CA SER A 206 -24.59 -5.15 -8.79
C SER A 206 -24.48 -6.44 -7.96
N MET A 207 -24.27 -7.58 -8.63
CA MET A 207 -23.94 -8.86 -7.98
C MET A 207 -22.43 -9.09 -8.03
N LEU A 208 -21.87 -9.69 -6.98
CA LEU A 208 -20.46 -10.05 -6.92
C LEU A 208 -20.26 -11.47 -7.46
N SER A 209 -20.40 -11.65 -8.77
CA SER A 209 -20.38 -12.98 -9.41
C SER A 209 -19.02 -13.36 -9.98
N THR A 210 -18.16 -12.38 -10.21
CA THR A 210 -16.85 -12.55 -10.84
C THR A 210 -15.77 -11.82 -10.05
N GLU A 211 -14.50 -12.16 -10.33
CA GLU A 211 -13.37 -11.39 -9.81
C GLU A 211 -13.41 -9.92 -10.27
N GLN A 212 -13.93 -9.65 -11.47
CA GLN A 212 -14.07 -8.29 -11.96
C GLN A 212 -15.06 -7.47 -11.13
N ASP A 213 -16.19 -8.06 -10.72
CA ASP A 213 -17.15 -7.37 -9.85
C ASP A 213 -16.50 -6.98 -8.50
N ILE A 214 -15.64 -7.85 -7.96
CA ILE A 214 -14.88 -7.58 -6.73
C ILE A 214 -13.89 -6.42 -6.94
N LEU A 215 -13.18 -6.39 -8.06
CA LEU A 215 -12.28 -5.31 -8.42
C LEU A 215 -13.02 -3.98 -8.63
N ASP A 216 -14.23 -4.02 -9.19
CA ASP A 216 -15.06 -2.84 -9.40
C ASP A 216 -15.54 -2.23 -8.07
N LEU A 217 -15.92 -3.08 -7.12
CA LEU A 217 -16.22 -2.67 -5.75
C LEU A 217 -15.03 -1.99 -5.08
N ILE A 218 -13.84 -2.55 -5.27
CA ILE A 218 -12.59 -1.99 -4.74
C ILE A 218 -12.27 -0.64 -5.42
N GLY A 219 -12.49 -0.54 -6.73
CA GLY A 219 -12.39 0.73 -7.45
C GLY A 219 -13.31 1.80 -6.85
N ALA A 220 -14.55 1.44 -6.53
CA ALA A 220 -15.50 2.34 -5.87
C ALA A 220 -15.04 2.73 -4.44
N CYS A 221 -14.41 1.82 -3.70
CA CYS A 221 -13.80 2.14 -2.40
C CYS A 221 -12.75 3.24 -2.52
N MET A 222 -11.89 3.15 -3.54
CA MET A 222 -10.83 4.12 -3.79
C MET A 222 -11.38 5.47 -4.25
N GLU A 223 -12.35 5.47 -5.16
CA GLU A 223 -13.00 6.67 -5.68
C GLU A 223 -13.63 7.51 -4.55
N HIS A 224 -14.25 6.84 -3.58
CA HIS A 224 -14.88 7.50 -2.44
C HIS A 224 -13.95 7.73 -1.24
N ASP A 225 -12.71 7.25 -1.28
CA ASP A 225 -11.78 7.21 -0.13
C ASP A 225 -12.39 6.52 1.10
N VAL A 226 -13.09 5.40 0.87
CA VAL A 226 -13.81 4.63 1.89
C VAL A 226 -13.48 3.14 1.72
N TYR A 227 -12.67 2.60 2.63
CA TYR A 227 -12.23 1.20 2.62
C TYR A 227 -13.01 0.33 3.61
N LYS A 228 -14.27 0.69 3.87
CA LYS A 228 -15.20 -0.06 4.73
C LYS A 228 -16.41 -0.41 3.88
N VAL A 229 -16.73 -1.69 3.75
CA VAL A 229 -17.80 -2.17 2.86
C VAL A 229 -18.78 -3.05 3.60
N LEU A 230 -20.07 -2.77 3.44
CA LEU A 230 -21.19 -3.59 3.87
C LEU A 230 -21.80 -4.30 2.65
N LEU A 231 -21.82 -5.64 2.69
CA LEU A 231 -22.37 -6.52 1.66
C LEU A 231 -23.67 -7.16 2.16
N HIS A 232 -24.71 -7.12 1.34
CA HIS A 232 -25.96 -7.82 1.61
C HIS A 232 -25.96 -9.24 1.05
N GLU A 233 -26.68 -10.17 1.70
CA GLU A 233 -26.82 -11.56 1.21
C GLU A 233 -27.26 -11.59 -0.26
N ALA A 234 -28.17 -10.69 -0.66
CA ALA A 234 -28.71 -10.65 -2.01
C ALA A 234 -27.71 -10.22 -3.11
N VAL A 235 -26.55 -9.65 -2.76
CA VAL A 235 -25.48 -9.36 -3.75
C VAL A 235 -24.49 -10.52 -3.90
N LEU A 236 -24.56 -11.50 -3.00
CA LEU A 236 -23.70 -12.69 -2.99
C LEU A 236 -24.42 -13.84 -3.69
N PRO A 237 -23.90 -14.34 -4.82
CA PRO A 237 -24.54 -15.43 -5.55
C PRO A 237 -24.28 -16.80 -4.86
N GLU A 238 -24.99 -17.85 -5.27
CA GLU A 238 -24.82 -19.19 -4.67
C GLU A 238 -23.38 -19.70 -4.74
N GLU A 239 -22.66 -19.32 -5.80
CA GLU A 239 -21.26 -19.62 -6.02
C GLU A 239 -20.36 -19.12 -4.88
N PHE A 240 -20.72 -18.01 -4.22
CA PHE A 240 -19.97 -17.47 -3.09
C PHE A 240 -19.96 -18.46 -1.91
N TYR A 241 -21.07 -19.16 -1.69
CA TYR A 241 -21.23 -20.14 -0.61
C TYR A 241 -20.58 -21.49 -0.95
N ASN A 242 -20.38 -21.77 -2.24
CA ASN A 242 -19.72 -22.98 -2.70
C ASN A 242 -18.21 -22.78 -2.82
N LEU A 243 -17.45 -23.19 -1.80
CA LEU A 243 -15.99 -23.01 -1.74
C LEU A 243 -15.20 -23.64 -2.91
N ARG A 244 -15.80 -24.54 -3.71
CA ARG A 244 -15.14 -25.08 -4.92
C ARG A 244 -15.06 -24.07 -6.06
N THR A 245 -15.90 -23.04 -6.08
CA THR A 245 -15.90 -22.01 -7.12
C THR A 245 -14.73 -21.04 -6.97
N GLY A 246 -14.16 -20.94 -5.76
CA GLY A 246 -13.09 -20.00 -5.44
C GLY A 246 -13.56 -18.56 -5.18
N LEU A 247 -14.81 -18.20 -5.49
CA LEU A 247 -15.29 -16.81 -5.46
C LEU A 247 -15.18 -16.14 -4.07
N ALA A 248 -15.61 -16.85 -3.01
CA ALA A 248 -15.43 -16.37 -1.64
C ALA A 248 -13.94 -16.18 -1.28
N GLY A 249 -13.08 -17.12 -1.70
CA GLY A 249 -11.64 -17.02 -1.51
C GLY A 249 -11.05 -15.79 -2.20
N THR A 250 -11.42 -15.56 -3.47
CA THR A 250 -11.00 -14.39 -4.24
C THR A 250 -11.45 -13.08 -3.59
N LEU A 251 -12.72 -12.99 -3.14
CA LEU A 251 -13.23 -11.80 -2.45
C LEU A 251 -12.43 -11.49 -1.20
N LEU A 252 -12.23 -12.49 -0.34
CA LEU A 252 -11.49 -12.34 0.90
C LEU A 252 -10.02 -11.97 0.64
N GLN A 253 -9.39 -12.62 -0.33
CA GLN A 253 -8.02 -12.32 -0.72
C GLN A 253 -7.87 -10.88 -1.20
N LYS A 254 -8.75 -10.41 -2.10
CA LYS A 254 -8.72 -9.03 -2.59
C LYS A 254 -9.03 -8.04 -1.46
N PHE A 255 -10.01 -8.30 -0.60
CA PHE A 255 -10.30 -7.42 0.54
C PHE A 255 -9.08 -7.27 1.45
N MET A 256 -8.34 -8.35 1.72
CA MET A 256 -7.08 -8.28 2.46
C MET A 256 -6.00 -7.49 1.70
N ASN A 257 -5.79 -7.78 0.41
CA ASN A 257 -4.75 -7.14 -0.41
C ASN A 257 -4.96 -5.62 -0.49
N TYR A 258 -6.22 -5.20 -0.62
CA TYR A 258 -6.62 -3.80 -0.78
C TYR A 258 -7.00 -3.13 0.56
N ARG A 259 -6.78 -3.81 1.69
CA ARG A 259 -7.14 -3.33 3.05
C ARG A 259 -8.61 -2.87 3.18
N VAL A 260 -9.50 -3.49 2.42
CA VAL A 260 -10.93 -3.27 2.54
C VAL A 260 -11.45 -4.06 3.74
N ARG A 261 -12.01 -3.35 4.72
CA ARG A 261 -12.71 -3.96 5.84
C ARG A 261 -14.13 -4.27 5.43
N GLY A 262 -14.47 -5.55 5.34
CA GLY A 262 -15.77 -6.01 4.85
C GLY A 262 -16.67 -6.56 5.96
N ALA A 263 -17.95 -6.21 5.94
CA ALA A 263 -18.97 -6.92 6.69
C ALA A 263 -20.03 -7.45 5.73
N ALA A 264 -20.46 -8.70 5.91
CA ALA A 264 -21.57 -9.26 5.14
C ALA A 264 -22.76 -9.60 6.05
N VAL A 265 -23.95 -9.18 5.67
CA VAL A 265 -25.21 -9.58 6.32
C VAL A 265 -25.67 -10.85 5.63
N ILE A 266 -25.62 -11.99 6.33
CA ILE A 266 -26.00 -13.30 5.79
C ILE A 266 -27.01 -13.95 6.71
N GLY A 267 -28.16 -14.36 6.16
CA GLY A 267 -29.19 -15.09 6.88
C GLY A 267 -28.72 -16.47 7.36
N SER A 268 -29.30 -16.93 8.46
CA SER A 268 -28.96 -18.21 9.12
C SER A 268 -29.14 -19.44 8.20
N GLY A 269 -29.96 -19.36 7.15
CA GLY A 269 -30.21 -20.47 6.24
C GLY A 269 -29.01 -20.90 5.38
N GLN A 270 -28.20 -19.96 4.89
CA GLN A 270 -27.02 -20.24 4.07
C GLN A 270 -25.72 -20.30 4.91
N ALA A 271 -25.66 -19.54 5.99
CA ALA A 271 -24.50 -19.47 6.89
C ALA A 271 -24.19 -20.82 7.60
N ASP A 272 -25.21 -21.65 7.83
CA ASP A 272 -25.08 -22.86 8.66
C ASP A 272 -24.70 -24.15 7.93
N LYS A 273 -24.42 -24.09 6.62
CA LYS A 273 -24.20 -25.29 5.80
C LYS A 273 -22.73 -25.60 5.51
N GLY A 274 -22.31 -26.82 5.87
CA GLY A 274 -21.08 -27.45 5.38
C GLY A 274 -19.78 -26.70 5.70
N ARG A 275 -18.81 -26.77 4.78
CA ARG A 275 -17.46 -26.17 4.93
C ARG A 275 -17.48 -24.63 4.95
N PHE A 276 -18.55 -24.02 4.44
CA PHE A 276 -18.70 -22.57 4.49
C PHE A 276 -18.85 -22.07 5.94
N LYS A 277 -19.55 -22.83 6.80
CA LYS A 277 -19.66 -22.54 8.23
C LYS A 277 -18.29 -22.52 8.94
N GLU A 278 -17.39 -23.42 8.57
CA GLU A 278 -16.03 -23.46 9.11
C GLU A 278 -15.26 -22.18 8.74
N LEU A 279 -15.33 -21.78 7.46
CA LEU A 279 -14.77 -20.53 6.95
C LEU A 279 -15.33 -19.31 7.72
N LEU A 280 -16.65 -19.24 7.92
CA LEU A 280 -17.27 -18.15 8.70
C LEU A 280 -16.73 -18.09 10.14
N SER A 281 -16.49 -19.24 10.76
CA SER A 281 -15.92 -19.29 12.11
C SER A 281 -14.50 -18.72 12.18
N GLU A 282 -13.72 -18.86 11.12
CA GLU A 282 -12.37 -18.28 11.02
C GLU A 282 -12.43 -16.79 10.69
N LEU A 283 -13.28 -16.39 9.75
CA LEU A 283 -13.48 -14.99 9.38
C LEU A 283 -13.93 -14.14 10.57
N ASN A 284 -14.89 -14.65 11.36
CA ASN A 284 -15.40 -13.93 12.53
C ASN A 284 -14.37 -13.74 13.65
N LYS A 285 -13.21 -14.42 13.60
CA LYS A 285 -12.06 -14.16 14.48
C LYS A 285 -11.12 -13.08 13.94
N GLY A 286 -11.12 -12.83 12.64
CA GLY A 286 -10.31 -11.81 11.99
C GLY A 286 -10.82 -10.38 12.20
N SER A 287 -9.99 -9.39 11.82
CA SER A 287 -10.35 -7.97 11.80
C SER A 287 -10.77 -7.45 10.41
N SER A 288 -10.40 -8.16 9.33
CA SER A 288 -10.62 -7.69 7.96
C SER A 288 -12.00 -8.00 7.39
N PHE A 289 -12.61 -9.14 7.75
CA PHE A 289 -13.92 -9.52 7.22
C PHE A 289 -14.75 -10.27 8.25
N ARG A 290 -16.03 -9.91 8.43
CA ARG A 290 -16.96 -10.61 9.33
C ARG A 290 -18.37 -10.72 8.77
N THR A 291 -19.13 -11.67 9.28
CA THR A 291 -20.53 -11.89 8.89
C THR A 291 -21.48 -11.69 10.06
N PHE A 292 -22.65 -11.12 9.80
CA PHE A 292 -23.64 -10.75 10.80
C PHE A 292 -25.04 -11.17 10.37
N GLY A 293 -25.94 -11.31 11.34
CA GLY A 293 -27.35 -11.63 11.07
C GLY A 293 -28.21 -10.43 10.74
N ASN A 294 -27.73 -9.20 10.97
CA ASN A 294 -28.44 -7.97 10.68
C ASN A 294 -27.47 -6.82 10.33
N GLU A 295 -28.02 -5.80 9.66
CA GLU A 295 -27.28 -4.63 9.20
C GLU A 295 -26.75 -3.75 10.35
N GLU A 296 -27.49 -3.65 11.46
CA GLU A 296 -27.11 -2.78 12.56
C GLU A 296 -25.81 -3.25 13.22
N GLU A 297 -25.69 -4.55 13.52
CA GLU A 297 -24.48 -5.16 14.07
C GLU A 297 -23.31 -5.07 13.10
N ALA A 298 -23.56 -5.32 11.81
CA ALA A 298 -22.55 -5.26 10.77
C ALA A 298 -21.96 -3.85 10.62
N ALA A 299 -22.82 -2.84 10.53
CA ALA A 299 -22.42 -1.44 10.47
C ALA A 299 -21.71 -1.02 11.75
N ALA A 300 -22.23 -1.38 12.93
CA ALA A 300 -21.58 -1.08 14.20
C ALA A 300 -20.16 -1.64 14.26
N TRP A 301 -19.94 -2.88 13.82
CA TRP A 301 -18.61 -3.48 13.78
C TRP A 301 -17.68 -2.80 12.77
N LEU A 302 -18.14 -2.47 11.56
CA LEU A 302 -17.33 -1.72 10.59
C LEU A 302 -16.83 -0.38 11.13
N LEU A 303 -17.62 0.25 11.99
CA LEU A 303 -17.36 1.58 12.54
C LEU A 303 -16.56 1.56 13.84
N GLN A 304 -16.37 0.39 14.47
CA GLN A 304 -15.44 0.25 15.59
C GLN A 304 -14.01 0.54 15.11
N ASN A 305 -13.34 1.51 15.72
CA ASN A 305 -11.91 1.74 15.48
C ASN A 305 -11.12 0.58 16.10
N ASP A 306 -10.23 -0.03 15.31
CA ASP A 306 -9.16 -0.91 15.81
C ASP A 306 -8.15 -0.09 16.64
#